data_AF-A0A396GW42-F1
#
_entry.id   AF-A0A396GW42-F1
#
_cell.length_a   1.000
_cell.length_b   1.000
_cell.length_c   1.000
_cell.angle_alpha   90.00
_cell.angle_beta   90.00
_cell.angle_gamma   90.00
#
_symmetry.space_group_name_H-M   'P 1'
#
loop_
_entity.id
_entity.type
_entity.pdbx_description
1 polymer ?
#
loop_
_entity_poly.entity_id
_entity_poly.type
_entity_poly.pdbx_seq_one_letter_code
_entity_poly.pdbx_strand_id
1 'polypeptide(L)'
;MEDINKLIEEDPLFAFEKLLIGQVSISSIRILLQELKSLMESSFDLDHLISNQESKSKLISLFNQLYQHQGLLPSHVKEFIEKVQTLNDYIIKYTTFQQVLKKHNQLLDSKTDLVNKLWSAYSTQTRIDHEISTANARIDDSLYKLMSIQKSWKILRIKEKI
;
A
#
# COMPACT_ATOMS: atom_id res chain seq x y z
N MET A 1 -34.62 -2.16 -39.37
CA MET A 1 -33.35 -2.31 -38.63
C MET A 1 -32.18 -1.67 -39.40
N GLU A 2 -32.47 -0.69 -40.26
CA GLU A 2 -31.54 -0.19 -41.29
C GLU A 2 -30.90 1.16 -40.93
N ASP A 3 -31.18 1.70 -39.72
CA ASP A 3 -30.71 3.04 -39.31
C ASP A 3 -29.44 3.03 -38.44
N ILE A 4 -29.19 2.02 -37.59
CA ILE A 4 -28.07 2.07 -36.64
C ILE A 4 -26.72 1.89 -37.33
N ASN A 5 -26.61 1.01 -38.32
CA ASN A 5 -25.34 0.78 -39.03
C ASN A 5 -24.89 2.03 -39.79
N LYS A 6 -25.84 2.80 -40.33
CA LYS A 6 -25.56 4.06 -41.01
C LYS A 6 -25.17 5.17 -40.02
N LEU A 7 -25.85 5.21 -38.88
CA LEU A 7 -25.52 6.07 -37.74
C LEU A 7 -24.13 5.78 -37.17
N ILE A 8 -23.69 4.51 -37.13
CA ILE A 8 -22.34 4.13 -36.67
C ILE A 8 -21.25 4.73 -37.58
N GLU A 9 -21.51 4.84 -38.88
CA GLU A 9 -20.57 5.43 -39.83
C GLU A 9 -20.59 6.97 -39.81
N GLU A 10 -21.76 7.59 -39.69
CA GLU A 10 -21.94 9.05 -39.80
C GLU A 10 -21.72 9.80 -38.46
N ASP A 11 -22.24 9.26 -37.36
CA ASP A 11 -22.05 9.78 -36.00
C ASP A 11 -22.02 8.61 -35.00
N PRO A 12 -20.86 7.95 -34.87
CA PRO A 12 -20.69 6.77 -34.03
C PRO A 12 -21.11 7.03 -32.58
N LEU A 13 -21.00 8.27 -32.11
CA LEU A 13 -21.36 8.63 -30.75
C LEU A 13 -22.87 8.69 -30.57
N PHE A 14 -23.57 9.34 -31.49
CA PHE A 14 -25.03 9.40 -31.44
C PHE A 14 -25.65 8.02 -31.69
N ALA A 15 -24.99 7.19 -32.50
CA ALA A 15 -25.33 5.79 -32.68
C ALA A 15 -25.18 4.98 -31.39
N PHE A 16 -24.04 5.14 -30.72
CA PHE A 16 -23.77 4.53 -29.41
C PHE A 16 -24.80 5.04 -28.40
N GLU A 17 -25.00 6.36 -28.28
CA GLU A 17 -26.00 7.00 -27.42
C GLU A 17 -27.42 6.43 -27.65
N LYS A 18 -27.85 6.28 -28.89
CA LYS A 18 -29.12 5.65 -29.26
C LYS A 18 -29.21 4.18 -28.86
N LEU A 19 -28.12 3.43 -29.06
CA LEU A 19 -27.97 2.04 -28.62
C LEU A 19 -28.03 1.92 -27.09
N LEU A 20 -27.44 2.89 -26.39
CA LEU A 20 -27.20 2.90 -24.95
C LEU A 20 -28.34 3.49 -24.11
N ILE A 21 -29.26 4.28 -24.66
CA ILE A 21 -30.15 5.11 -23.81
C ILE A 21 -31.64 4.75 -23.95
N GLY A 22 -32.04 3.98 -24.97
CA GLY A 22 -33.42 3.46 -25.07
C GLY A 22 -34.49 4.43 -24.56
N GLN A 23 -34.54 5.65 -25.11
CA GLN A 23 -35.40 6.77 -24.70
C GLN A 23 -35.65 6.91 -23.16
N VAL A 24 -34.93 7.87 -22.55
CA VAL A 24 -35.13 8.47 -21.21
C VAL A 24 -34.36 7.77 -20.07
N SER A 25 -33.15 8.22 -19.70
CA SER A 25 -32.94 9.32 -18.73
C SER A 25 -31.50 9.86 -18.85
N ILE A 26 -31.35 11.13 -19.25
CA ILE A 26 -30.34 11.48 -20.28
C ILE A 26 -29.16 12.34 -19.79
N SER A 27 -29.21 13.09 -18.66
CA SER A 27 -28.16 14.09 -18.42
C SER A 27 -26.83 13.53 -17.87
N SER A 28 -26.86 12.73 -16.80
CA SER A 28 -25.62 12.30 -16.12
C SER A 28 -24.87 11.22 -16.88
N ILE A 29 -25.60 10.24 -17.46
CA ILE A 29 -25.00 9.18 -18.28
C ILE A 29 -24.40 9.77 -19.56
N ARG A 30 -25.07 10.75 -20.18
CA ARG A 30 -24.55 11.44 -21.37
C ARG A 30 -23.26 12.19 -21.06
N ILE A 31 -23.16 12.87 -19.91
CA ILE A 31 -21.91 13.54 -19.50
C ILE A 31 -20.78 12.51 -19.33
N LEU A 32 -21.04 11.39 -18.65
CA LEU A 32 -20.04 10.33 -18.46
C LEU A 32 -19.58 9.72 -19.79
N LEU A 33 -20.49 9.50 -20.73
CA LEU A 33 -20.17 8.99 -22.06
C LEU A 33 -19.39 10.02 -22.90
N GLN A 34 -19.74 11.30 -22.80
CA GLN A 34 -19.00 12.38 -23.48
C GLN A 34 -17.58 12.49 -22.95
N GLU A 35 -17.39 12.36 -21.64
CA GLU A 35 -16.07 12.35 -21.00
C GLU A 35 -15.25 11.11 -21.38
N LEU A 36 -15.89 9.93 -21.46
CA LEU A 36 -15.25 8.71 -21.93
C LEU A 36 -14.81 8.84 -23.39
N LYS A 37 -15.67 9.41 -24.25
CA LYS A 37 -15.33 9.71 -25.65
C LYS A 37 -14.14 10.66 -25.74
N SER A 38 -14.21 11.80 -25.05
CA SER A 38 -13.12 12.78 -25.05
C SER A 38 -11.81 12.17 -24.57
N LEU A 39 -11.88 11.30 -23.54
CA LEU A 39 -10.72 10.56 -23.07
C LEU A 39 -10.14 9.65 -24.17
N MET A 40 -10.98 8.85 -24.83
CA MET A 40 -10.57 7.95 -25.92
C MET A 40 -10.02 8.69 -27.15
N GLU A 41 -10.64 9.83 -27.53
CA GLU A 41 -10.21 10.64 -28.66
C GLU A 41 -8.92 11.42 -28.37
N SER A 42 -8.75 11.89 -27.13
CA SER A 42 -7.52 12.55 -26.69
C SER A 42 -6.35 11.58 -26.52
N SER A 43 -6.65 10.29 -26.28
CA SER A 43 -5.67 9.22 -26.09
C SER A 43 -5.50 8.37 -27.35
N PHE A 44 -5.43 8.99 -28.53
CA PHE A 44 -5.39 8.33 -29.85
C PHE A 44 -4.42 7.12 -29.93
N ASP A 45 -3.45 7.06 -29.02
CA ASP A 45 -2.64 5.89 -28.72
C ASP A 45 -3.09 5.19 -27.41
N LEU A 46 -3.53 3.93 -27.53
CA LEU A 46 -3.88 3.07 -26.39
C LEU A 46 -2.69 2.90 -25.44
N ASP A 47 -1.46 2.92 -25.96
CA ASP A 47 -0.23 2.86 -25.15
C ASP A 47 -0.05 4.13 -24.33
N HIS A 48 -0.49 5.29 -24.82
CA HIS A 48 -0.50 6.54 -24.07
C HIS A 48 -1.59 6.56 -22.98
N LEU A 49 -2.79 6.01 -23.26
CA LEU A 49 -3.85 5.86 -22.25
C LEU A 49 -3.38 4.95 -21.10
N ILE A 50 -2.66 3.88 -21.43
CA ILE A 50 -2.14 2.90 -20.46
C ILE A 50 -0.86 3.42 -19.78
N SER A 51 0.02 4.16 -20.43
CA SER A 51 1.25 4.64 -19.78
C SER A 51 1.01 5.83 -18.86
N ASN A 52 -0.03 6.64 -19.10
CA ASN A 52 -0.37 7.77 -18.25
C ASN A 52 -1.27 7.35 -17.05
N GLN A 53 -0.72 7.50 -15.84
CA GLN A 53 -1.43 7.17 -14.59
C GLN A 53 -2.69 8.02 -14.35
N GLU A 54 -2.70 9.27 -14.78
CA GLU A 54 -3.85 10.16 -14.67
C GLU A 54 -4.97 9.71 -15.60
N SER A 55 -4.65 9.43 -16.87
CA SER A 55 -5.60 8.91 -17.86
C SER A 55 -6.18 7.56 -17.42
N LYS A 56 -5.34 6.64 -16.91
CA LYS A 56 -5.79 5.38 -16.30
C LYS A 56 -6.79 5.60 -15.16
N SER A 57 -6.46 6.50 -14.23
CA SER A 57 -7.29 6.77 -13.06
C SER A 57 -8.64 7.37 -13.47
N LYS A 58 -8.63 8.27 -14.46
CA LYS A 58 -9.82 8.87 -15.03
C LYS A 58 -10.70 7.83 -15.74
N LEU A 59 -10.10 6.92 -16.51
CA LEU A 59 -10.80 5.81 -17.18
C LEU A 59 -11.49 4.88 -16.16
N ILE A 60 -10.76 4.47 -15.12
CA ILE A 60 -11.30 3.62 -14.03
C ILE A 60 -12.47 4.33 -13.34
N SER A 61 -12.34 5.63 -13.06
CA SER A 61 -13.40 6.43 -12.45
C SER A 61 -14.66 6.50 -13.32
N LEU A 62 -14.51 6.70 -14.63
CA LEU A 62 -15.63 6.75 -15.57
C LEU A 62 -16.36 5.40 -15.65
N PHE A 63 -15.62 4.30 -15.73
CA PHE A 63 -16.23 2.96 -15.73
C PHE A 63 -16.96 2.64 -14.42
N ASN A 64 -16.37 3.01 -13.27
CA ASN A 64 -17.03 2.85 -11.98
C ASN A 64 -18.35 3.63 -11.93
N GLN A 65 -18.37 4.88 -12.39
CA GLN A 65 -19.59 5.71 -12.41
C GLN A 65 -20.64 5.17 -13.38
N LEU A 66 -20.24 4.70 -14.57
CA LEU A 66 -21.13 4.03 -15.51
C LEU A 66 -21.72 2.74 -14.93
N TYR A 67 -20.92 1.96 -14.20
CA TYR A 67 -21.37 0.76 -13.50
C TYR A 67 -22.42 1.07 -12.41
N GLN A 68 -22.26 2.17 -11.66
CA GLN A 68 -23.28 2.61 -10.69
C GLN A 68 -24.63 2.94 -11.35
N HIS A 69 -24.61 3.35 -12.63
CA HIS A 69 -25.81 3.67 -13.41
C HIS A 69 -26.30 2.52 -14.31
N GLN A 70 -25.76 1.30 -14.15
CA GLN A 70 -26.06 0.16 -15.02
C GLN A 70 -27.55 -0.24 -15.09
N GLY A 71 -28.35 0.09 -14.06
CA GLY A 71 -29.79 -0.17 -14.05
C GLY A 71 -30.59 0.62 -15.07
N LEU A 72 -30.00 1.67 -15.64
CA LEU A 72 -30.59 2.53 -16.67
C LEU A 72 -30.05 2.19 -18.08
N LEU A 73 -29.15 1.22 -18.19
CA LEU A 73 -28.50 0.86 -19.43
C LEU A 73 -29.18 -0.38 -20.05
N PRO A 74 -29.32 -0.43 -21.38
CA PRO A 74 -29.77 -1.61 -22.10
C PRO A 74 -28.90 -2.83 -21.79
N SER A 75 -29.50 -4.03 -21.86
CA SER A 75 -28.88 -5.28 -21.43
C SER A 75 -27.50 -5.56 -22.04
N HIS A 76 -27.32 -5.28 -23.33
CA HIS A 76 -26.06 -5.49 -24.04
C HIS A 76 -24.93 -4.56 -23.53
N VAL A 77 -25.28 -3.38 -23.05
CA VAL A 77 -24.35 -2.40 -22.48
C VAL A 77 -23.95 -2.78 -21.08
N LYS A 78 -24.94 -3.24 -20.31
CA LYS A 78 -24.72 -3.73 -18.96
C LYS A 78 -23.71 -4.88 -18.95
N GLU A 79 -23.87 -5.85 -19.85
CA GLU A 79 -22.94 -6.97 -19.98
C GLU A 79 -21.52 -6.48 -20.35
N PHE A 80 -21.42 -5.48 -21.24
CA PHE A 80 -20.14 -4.88 -21.59
C PHE A 80 -19.46 -4.20 -20.40
N ILE A 81 -20.20 -3.37 -19.65
CA ILE A 81 -19.65 -2.65 -18.49
C ILE A 81 -19.26 -3.62 -17.37
N GLU A 82 -20.03 -4.68 -17.13
CA GLU A 82 -19.68 -5.73 -16.16
C GLU A 82 -18.34 -6.41 -16.50
N LYS A 83 -18.12 -6.74 -17.79
CA LYS A 83 -16.85 -7.31 -18.26
C LYS A 83 -15.69 -6.33 -18.11
N VAL A 84 -15.88 -5.06 -18.45
CA VAL A 84 -14.85 -4.02 -18.30
C VAL A 84 -14.53 -3.78 -16.82
N GLN A 85 -15.53 -3.78 -15.95
CA GLN A 85 -15.34 -3.63 -14.50
C GLN A 85 -14.53 -4.79 -13.93
N THR A 86 -14.84 -6.02 -14.36
CA THR A 86 -14.08 -7.21 -13.97
C THR A 86 -12.61 -7.10 -14.39
N LEU A 87 -12.34 -6.63 -15.61
CA LEU A 87 -10.98 -6.35 -16.08
C LEU A 87 -10.27 -5.28 -15.24
N ASN A 88 -10.95 -4.18 -14.89
CA ASN A 88 -10.43 -3.14 -14.01
C ASN A 88 -10.01 -3.70 -12.65
N ASP A 89 -10.86 -4.53 -12.04
CA ASP A 89 -10.55 -5.18 -10.76
C ASP A 89 -9.31 -6.06 -10.87
N TYR A 90 -9.15 -6.80 -11.97
CA TYR A 90 -7.94 -7.60 -12.23
C TYR A 90 -6.69 -6.73 -12.39
N ILE A 91 -6.78 -5.61 -13.11
CA ILE A 91 -5.65 -4.68 -13.30
C ILE A 91 -5.21 -4.06 -11.96
N ILE A 92 -6.18 -3.66 -11.12
CA ILE A 92 -5.91 -3.12 -9.78
C ILE A 92 -5.22 -4.19 -8.94
N LYS A 93 -5.79 -5.40 -8.85
CA LYS A 93 -5.20 -6.52 -8.10
C LYS A 93 -3.80 -6.86 -8.57
N TYR A 94 -3.57 -6.90 -9.88
CA TYR A 94 -2.25 -7.15 -10.45
C TYR A 94 -1.24 -6.06 -10.07
N THR A 95 -1.65 -4.79 -10.13
CA THR A 95 -0.80 -3.67 -9.72
C THR A 95 -0.44 -3.74 -8.23
N THR A 96 -1.41 -4.05 -7.37
CA THR A 96 -1.17 -4.30 -5.94
C THR A 96 -0.20 -5.47 -5.74
N PHE A 97 -0.40 -6.57 -6.46
CA PHE A 97 0.48 -7.73 -6.39
C PHE A 97 1.93 -7.38 -6.78
N GLN A 98 2.12 -6.61 -7.86
CA GLN A 98 3.45 -6.14 -8.28
C GLN A 98 4.12 -5.26 -7.21
N GLN A 99 3.38 -4.38 -6.55
CA GLN A 99 3.91 -3.57 -5.45
C GLN A 99 4.32 -4.43 -4.25
N VAL A 100 3.53 -5.45 -3.92
CA VAL A 100 3.86 -6.42 -2.85
C VAL A 100 5.12 -7.20 -3.20
N LEU A 101 5.24 -7.69 -4.43
CA LEU A 101 6.40 -8.42 -4.92
C LEU A 101 7.68 -7.56 -4.85
N LYS A 102 7.58 -6.29 -5.24
CA LYS A 102 8.70 -5.33 -5.13
C LYS A 102 9.16 -5.16 -3.68
N LYS A 103 8.22 -4.94 -2.74
CA LYS A 103 8.54 -4.81 -1.31
C LYS A 103 9.14 -6.09 -0.73
N HIS A 104 8.64 -7.25 -1.16
CA HIS A 104 9.17 -8.54 -0.76
C HIS A 104 10.64 -8.71 -1.20
N ASN A 105 10.96 -8.37 -2.45
CA ASN A 105 12.34 -8.43 -2.95
C ASN A 105 13.25 -7.46 -2.20
N GLN A 106 12.80 -6.23 -1.93
CA GLN A 106 13.56 -5.27 -1.12
C GLN A 106 13.87 -5.82 0.29
N LEU A 107 12.89 -6.49 0.91
CA LEU A 107 13.10 -7.14 2.20
C LEU A 107 14.13 -8.28 2.09
N LEU A 108 14.03 -9.10 1.04
CA LEU A 108 14.95 -10.20 0.79
C LEU A 108 16.39 -9.69 0.63
N ASP A 109 16.59 -8.62 -0.14
CA ASP A 109 17.89 -7.98 -0.34
C ASP A 109 18.47 -7.43 0.98
N SER A 110 17.61 -6.89 1.84
CA SER A 110 18.01 -6.37 3.16
C SER A 110 18.27 -7.46 4.21
N LYS A 111 17.90 -8.72 3.96
CA LYS A 111 17.94 -9.81 4.95
C LYS A 111 19.32 -9.98 5.57
N THR A 112 20.37 -10.00 4.75
CA THR A 112 21.75 -10.21 5.23
C THR A 112 22.21 -9.08 6.14
N ASP A 113 21.93 -7.82 5.78
CA ASP A 113 22.27 -6.65 6.59
C ASP A 113 21.53 -6.67 7.94
N LEU A 114 20.23 -6.99 7.93
CA LEU A 114 19.43 -7.12 9.15
C LEU A 114 19.96 -8.21 10.09
N VAL A 115 20.31 -9.37 9.54
CA VAL A 115 20.90 -10.48 10.32
C VAL A 115 22.24 -10.07 10.94
N ASN A 116 23.09 -9.38 10.17
CA ASN A 116 24.38 -8.90 10.68
C ASN A 116 24.22 -7.87 11.80
N LYS A 117 23.26 -6.93 11.66
CA LYS A 117 22.93 -5.95 12.70
C LYS A 117 22.41 -6.62 13.96
N LEU A 118 21.52 -7.61 13.83
CA LEU A 118 21.02 -8.41 14.96
C LEU A 118 22.16 -9.14 15.67
N TRP A 119 23.07 -9.76 14.93
CA TRP A 119 24.23 -10.45 15.50
C TRP A 119 25.16 -9.50 16.26
N SER A 120 25.41 -8.31 15.70
CA SER A 120 26.20 -7.27 16.35
C SER A 120 25.55 -6.75 17.63
N ALA A 121 24.23 -6.53 17.61
CA ALA A 121 23.48 -6.12 18.79
C ALA A 121 23.52 -7.19 19.89
N TYR A 122 23.32 -8.46 19.54
CA TYR A 122 23.42 -9.58 20.47
C TYR A 122 24.81 -9.70 21.10
N SER A 123 25.87 -9.56 20.30
CA SER A 123 27.25 -9.58 20.79
C SER A 123 27.52 -8.42 21.75
N THR A 124 26.98 -7.24 21.44
CA THR A 124 27.09 -6.05 22.31
C THR A 124 26.36 -6.26 23.63
N GLN A 125 25.15 -6.82 23.59
CA GLN A 125 24.38 -7.15 24.80
C GLN A 125 25.14 -8.13 25.69
N THR A 126 25.70 -9.19 25.11
CA THR A 126 26.49 -10.18 25.84
C THR A 126 27.68 -9.54 26.56
N ARG A 127 28.36 -8.59 25.91
CA ARG A 127 29.46 -7.83 26.52
C ARG A 127 28.98 -6.97 27.70
N ILE A 128 27.87 -6.26 27.54
CA ILE A 128 27.28 -5.43 28.60
C ILE A 128 26.92 -6.30 29.81
N ASP A 129 26.29 -7.45 29.59
CA ASP A 129 25.90 -8.37 30.66
C ASP A 129 27.12 -8.86 31.45
N HIS A 130 28.22 -9.18 30.75
CA HIS A 130 29.48 -9.56 31.37
C HIS A 130 30.10 -8.41 32.19
N GLU A 131 30.09 -7.18 31.65
CA GLU A 131 30.59 -5.99 32.34
C GLU A 131 29.77 -5.69 33.60
N ILE A 132 28.44 -5.82 33.55
CA ILE A 132 27.54 -5.67 34.70
C ILE A 132 27.86 -6.73 35.76
N SER A 133 28.00 -8.00 35.38
CA SER A 133 28.34 -9.07 36.33
C SER A 133 29.68 -8.79 37.01
N THR A 134 30.66 -8.31 36.26
CA THR A 134 31.99 -7.96 36.79
C THR A 134 31.91 -6.77 37.74
N ALA A 135 31.15 -5.74 37.40
CA ALA A 135 30.93 -4.57 38.25
C ALA A 135 30.24 -4.95 39.56
N ASN A 136 29.21 -5.79 39.51
CA ASN A 136 28.51 -6.28 40.68
C ASN A 136 29.45 -7.07 41.61
N ALA A 137 30.26 -7.97 41.07
CA ALA A 137 31.24 -8.71 41.88
C ALA A 137 32.25 -7.78 42.59
N ARG A 138 32.67 -6.70 41.92
CA ARG A 138 33.55 -5.68 42.52
C ARG A 138 32.85 -4.86 43.60
N ILE A 139 31.56 -4.54 43.42
CA ILE A 139 30.74 -3.86 44.42
C ILE A 139 30.60 -4.75 45.67
N ASP A 140 30.30 -6.03 45.50
CA ASP A 140 30.15 -6.98 46.60
C ASP A 140 31.45 -7.12 47.41
N ASP A 141 32.60 -7.24 46.75
CA ASP A 141 33.92 -7.25 47.41
C ASP A 141 34.20 -5.94 48.18
N SER A 142 33.84 -4.80 47.59
CA SER A 142 34.01 -3.49 48.22
C SER A 142 33.11 -3.32 49.46
N LEU A 143 31.86 -3.78 49.38
CA LEU A 143 30.92 -3.79 50.50
C LEU A 143 31.44 -4.68 51.63
N TYR A 144 31.98 -5.87 51.31
CA TYR A 144 32.59 -6.75 52.30
C TYR A 144 33.76 -6.08 53.03
N LYS A 145 34.67 -5.42 52.29
CA LYS A 145 35.79 -4.66 52.86
C LYS A 145 35.31 -3.53 53.78
N LEU A 146 34.31 -2.76 53.35
CA LEU A 146 33.73 -1.68 54.17
C LEU A 146 33.12 -2.20 55.48
N MET A 147 32.38 -3.31 55.44
CA MET A 147 31.82 -3.93 56.64
C MET A 147 32.92 -4.34 57.64
N SER A 148 34.02 -4.91 57.14
CA SER A 148 35.19 -5.28 57.96
C SER A 148 35.84 -4.07 58.64
N ILE A 149 36.03 -2.98 57.89
CA ILE A 149 36.56 -1.72 58.41
C ILE A 149 35.62 -1.14 59.47
N GLN A 150 34.31 -1.10 59.19
CA GLN A 150 33.31 -0.59 60.12
C GLN A 150 33.30 -1.38 61.44
N LYS A 151 33.45 -2.71 61.37
CA LYS A 151 33.57 -3.58 62.54
C LYS A 151 34.82 -3.25 63.36
N SER A 152 35.96 -3.12 62.69
CA SER A 152 37.24 -2.79 63.33
C SER A 152 37.20 -1.43 64.02
N TRP A 153 36.62 -0.42 63.38
CA TRP A 153 36.49 0.92 63.94
C TRP A 153 35.58 0.98 65.17
N LYS A 154 34.46 0.24 65.17
CA LYS A 154 33.59 0.09 66.35
C LYS A 154 34.36 -0.49 67.55
N ILE A 155 35.21 -1.49 67.32
CA ILE A 155 36.02 -2.11 68.38
C ILE A 155 37.03 -1.12 68.97
N LEU A 156 37.75 -0.39 68.12
CA LEU A 156 38.73 0.62 68.57
C LEU A 156 38.08 1.70 69.43
N ARG A 157 36.93 2.22 69.00
CA ARG A 157 36.18 3.23 69.76
C ARG A 157 35.72 2.75 71.14
N ILE A 158 35.41 1.46 71.29
CA ILE A 158 35.06 0.90 72.61
C ILE A 158 36.30 0.85 73.51
N LYS A 159 37.46 0.44 72.95
CA LYS A 159 38.72 0.38 73.69
C LYS A 159 39.20 1.75 74.18
N GLU A 160 38.93 2.83 73.44
CA GLU A 160 39.29 4.20 73.86
C GLU A 160 38.42 4.75 75.00
N LYS A 161 37.29 4.09 75.32
CA LYS A 161 36.35 4.52 76.37
C LYS A 161 36.50 3.76 77.70
N ILE A 162 37.40 2.78 77.78
CA ILE A 162 37.71 1.96 78.97
C ILE A 162 39.09 2.36 79.47
#